data_AF-A0A9P6EPE7-F1
#
_entry.id   AF-A0A9P6EPE7-F1
#
_cell.length_a   1.000
_cell.length_b   1.000
_cell.length_c   1.000
_cell.angle_alpha   90.00
_cell.angle_beta   90.00
_cell.angle_gamma   90.00
#
_symmetry.space_group_name_H-M   'P 1'
#
loop_
_entity.id
_entity.type
_entity.pdbx_description
1 polymer ?
#
loop_
_entity_poly.entity_id
_entity_poly.type
_entity_poly.pdbx_seq_one_letter_code
_entity_poly.pdbx_strand_id
1 'polypeptide(L)'
;MLGIENTEAVASFMQTCFKSYRLQKEVQGGIKDFPEHPRKVQLYVECIHAVKILVKAFENKNPVSWSVVEYAGKLSSKCTGQNETVETKLLQNYPPPSPSYHATPGIFVDNSGVIISWYLPNILFKSRAAKIWDSLTELEPLVKVNRASSSWRAGNVSLAPAWYQQAHEKSSRPEVSQSIRRPEAERWMECMAESFLIIGGIMFKMGCQGLRRLSDSADGVKYGDALQDILRLWATPFNVMSAICNRKTPLHRDNGSAYPWFDLLVPVGEYRQGTIAFPGVGVVFHGAFGANNAAWSGVQW
;
A
#
# COMPACT_ATOMS: atom_id res chain seq x y z
N MET A 1 12.74 -16.41 -11.60
CA MET A 1 11.61 -15.50 -11.85
C MET A 1 10.87 -15.31 -10.53
N LEU A 2 10.63 -14.07 -10.10
CA LEU A 2 10.09 -13.76 -8.78
C LEU A 2 8.57 -13.70 -8.81
N GLY A 3 7.92 -14.87 -8.85
CA GLY A 3 6.45 -14.98 -8.87
C GLY A 3 5.78 -15.00 -7.49
N ILE A 4 4.45 -15.16 -7.49
CA ILE A 4 3.57 -15.22 -6.32
C ILE A 4 4.10 -16.15 -5.22
N GLU A 5 4.64 -17.32 -5.58
CA GLU A 5 5.18 -18.30 -4.64
C GLU A 5 6.30 -17.75 -3.76
N ASN A 6 7.18 -16.91 -4.31
CA ASN A 6 8.24 -16.28 -3.54
C ASN A 6 7.67 -15.27 -2.54
N THR A 7 6.65 -14.51 -2.94
CA THR A 7 5.95 -13.60 -2.03
C THR A 7 5.34 -14.36 -0.87
N GLU A 8 4.72 -15.51 -1.13
CA GLU A 8 4.11 -16.31 -0.06
C GLU A 8 5.14 -16.89 0.90
N ALA A 9 6.27 -17.34 0.37
CA ALA A 9 7.34 -17.90 1.18
C ALA A 9 7.99 -16.81 2.07
N VAL A 10 8.30 -15.64 1.49
CA VAL A 10 8.82 -14.47 2.23
C VAL A 10 7.82 -14.03 3.30
N ALA A 11 6.55 -14.00 2.96
CA ALA A 11 5.51 -13.61 3.87
C ALA A 11 5.29 -14.58 5.03
N SER A 12 5.31 -15.88 4.75
CA SER A 12 5.20 -16.94 5.77
C SER A 12 6.37 -16.85 6.76
N PHE A 13 7.57 -16.58 6.25
CA PHE A 13 8.74 -16.28 7.06
C PHE A 13 8.52 -15.04 7.94
N MET A 14 8.08 -13.92 7.36
CA MET A 14 7.83 -12.67 8.11
C MET A 14 6.76 -12.87 9.19
N GLN A 15 5.70 -13.62 8.90
CA GLN A 15 4.65 -13.94 9.87
C GLN A 15 5.19 -14.77 11.05
N THR A 16 6.06 -15.74 10.78
CA THR A 16 6.69 -16.57 11.81
C THR A 16 7.60 -15.73 12.70
N CYS A 17 8.40 -14.84 12.11
CA CYS A 17 9.22 -13.88 12.85
C CYS A 17 8.36 -12.95 13.70
N PHE A 18 7.27 -12.41 13.15
CA PHE A 18 6.37 -11.52 13.85
C PHE A 18 5.77 -12.18 15.09
N LYS A 19 5.26 -13.43 14.95
CA LYS A 19 4.74 -14.21 16.08
C LYS A 19 5.80 -14.44 17.16
N SER A 20 7.02 -14.78 16.75
CA SER A 20 8.12 -15.06 17.68
C SER A 20 8.50 -13.81 18.48
N TYR A 21 8.73 -12.68 17.81
CA TYR A 21 9.05 -11.41 18.47
C TYR A 21 7.93 -10.93 19.39
N ARG A 22 6.66 -11.04 18.97
CA ARG A 22 5.50 -10.68 19.80
C ARG A 22 5.41 -11.50 21.09
N LEU A 23 5.82 -12.77 21.04
CA LEU A 23 5.78 -13.67 22.19
C LEU A 23 7.08 -13.65 23.02
N GLN A 24 8.03 -12.77 22.70
CA GLN A 24 9.38 -12.74 23.28
C GLN A 24 10.08 -14.11 23.26
N LYS A 25 9.74 -14.93 22.27
CA LYS A 25 10.38 -16.23 22.04
C LYS A 25 11.57 -16.03 21.12
N GLU A 26 12.54 -16.95 21.20
CA GLU A 26 13.56 -17.05 20.16
C GLU A 26 12.87 -17.20 18.80
N VAL A 27 13.37 -16.47 17.81
CA VAL A 27 12.87 -16.59 16.44
C VAL A 27 13.20 -18.00 15.97
N GLN A 28 12.17 -18.83 15.82
CA GLN A 28 12.34 -20.13 15.19
C GLN A 28 12.54 -19.91 13.70
N GLY A 29 13.73 -20.30 13.23
CA GLY A 29 14.14 -20.17 11.84
C GLY A 29 15.17 -19.08 11.62
N GLY A 30 16.26 -19.43 10.95
CA GLY A 30 17.34 -18.53 10.56
C GLY A 30 17.31 -18.24 9.07
N ILE A 31 18.40 -17.67 8.55
CA ILE A 31 18.57 -17.47 7.10
C ILE A 31 18.42 -18.77 6.30
N LYS A 32 18.67 -19.94 6.91
CA LYS A 32 18.48 -21.25 6.27
C LYS A 32 17.01 -21.50 5.88
N ASP A 33 16.08 -20.98 6.66
CA ASP A 33 14.64 -21.14 6.47
C ASP A 33 14.04 -20.03 5.60
N PHE A 34 14.85 -19.05 5.18
CA PHE A 34 14.44 -18.03 4.23
C PHE A 34 14.42 -18.60 2.80
N PRO A 35 13.49 -18.17 1.93
CA PRO A 35 13.42 -18.65 0.55
C PRO A 35 14.73 -18.45 -0.21
N GLU A 36 15.06 -19.38 -1.11
CA GLU A 36 16.24 -19.26 -1.97
C GLU A 36 16.10 -18.07 -2.92
N HIS A 37 17.12 -17.21 -2.95
CA HIS A 37 17.12 -15.99 -3.75
C HIS A 37 18.56 -15.51 -4.01
N PRO A 38 18.89 -14.96 -5.20
CA PRO A 38 20.22 -14.42 -5.47
C PRO A 38 20.70 -13.37 -4.45
N ARG A 39 19.76 -12.59 -3.88
CA ARG A 39 20.00 -11.61 -2.80
C ARG A 39 19.45 -12.04 -1.44
N LYS A 40 19.46 -13.35 -1.16
CA LYS A 40 18.90 -13.97 0.05
C LYS A 40 19.26 -13.23 1.35
N VAL A 41 20.54 -12.96 1.56
CA VAL A 41 21.05 -12.31 2.78
C VAL A 41 20.44 -10.92 2.97
N GLN A 42 20.44 -10.10 1.91
CA GLN A 42 19.89 -8.74 1.98
C GLN A 42 18.38 -8.75 2.24
N LEU A 43 17.63 -9.57 1.50
CA LEU A 43 16.18 -9.68 1.69
C LEU A 43 15.82 -10.18 3.08
N TYR A 44 16.54 -11.18 3.60
CA TYR A 44 16.37 -11.68 4.96
C TYR A 44 16.50 -10.55 6.00
N VAL A 45 17.57 -9.75 5.91
CA VAL A 45 17.81 -8.64 6.84
C VAL A 45 16.71 -7.58 6.73
N GLU A 46 16.32 -7.20 5.52
CA GLU A 46 15.25 -6.21 5.27
C GLU A 46 13.89 -6.72 5.80
N CYS A 47 13.57 -8.01 5.62
CA CYS A 47 12.35 -8.63 6.16
C CYS A 47 12.33 -8.62 7.70
N ILE A 48 13.42 -9.03 8.34
CA ILE A 48 13.53 -9.00 9.81
C ILE A 48 13.36 -7.58 10.35
N HIS A 49 13.96 -6.59 9.68
CA HIS A 49 13.79 -5.19 10.04
C HIS A 49 12.34 -4.73 9.94
N ALA A 50 11.68 -5.00 8.81
CA ALA A 50 10.27 -4.66 8.61
C ALA A 50 9.39 -5.30 9.68
N VAL A 51 9.63 -6.57 10.01
CA VAL A 51 8.92 -7.27 11.10
C VAL A 51 9.12 -6.58 12.44
N LYS A 52 10.35 -6.16 12.80
CA LYS A 52 10.59 -5.46 14.07
C LYS A 52 9.83 -4.13 14.15
N ILE A 53 9.68 -3.41 13.04
CA ILE A 53 8.89 -2.18 12.99
C ILE A 53 7.40 -2.48 13.11
N LEU A 54 6.91 -3.54 12.46
CA LEU A 54 5.53 -4.01 12.63
C LEU A 54 5.23 -4.36 14.09
N VAL A 55 6.12 -5.08 14.78
CA VAL A 55 5.95 -5.43 16.21
C VAL A 55 5.80 -4.17 17.07
N LYS A 56 6.69 -3.19 16.89
CA LYS A 56 6.61 -1.90 17.58
C LYS A 56 5.30 -1.17 17.29
N ALA A 57 4.83 -1.21 16.04
CA ALA A 57 3.55 -0.59 15.68
C ALA A 57 2.37 -1.25 16.38
N PHE A 58 2.37 -2.58 16.52
CA PHE A 58 1.33 -3.32 17.24
C PHE A 58 1.31 -3.08 18.75
N GLU A 59 2.47 -2.73 19.32
CA GLU A 59 2.59 -2.34 20.73
C GLU A 59 2.09 -0.91 20.97
N ASN A 60 2.24 -0.04 19.96
CA ASN A 60 1.79 1.35 20.00
C ASN A 60 0.41 1.53 19.34
N LYS A 61 -0.65 1.19 20.10
CA LYS A 61 -2.05 1.30 19.65
C LYS A 61 -2.63 2.68 19.97
N ASN A 62 -3.31 3.26 18.99
CA ASN A 62 -3.93 4.58 19.06
C ASN A 62 -5.43 4.43 18.76
N PRO A 63 -6.27 4.25 19.79
CA PRO A 63 -7.70 4.02 19.59
C PRO A 63 -8.47 5.29 19.23
N VAL A 64 -9.48 5.16 18.38
CA VAL A 64 -10.55 6.15 18.21
C VAL A 64 -11.83 5.68 18.89
N SER A 65 -12.75 6.61 19.18
CA SER A 65 -13.99 6.31 19.93
C SER A 65 -15.10 5.67 19.08
N TRP A 66 -14.93 5.64 17.76
CA TRP A 66 -15.96 5.22 16.82
C TRP A 66 -15.63 3.91 16.10
N SER A 67 -16.62 3.32 15.42
CA SER A 67 -16.52 2.05 14.68
C SER A 67 -16.23 2.27 13.20
N VAL A 68 -15.19 1.62 12.69
CA VAL A 68 -14.81 1.72 11.27
C VAL A 68 -15.82 1.09 10.34
N VAL A 69 -16.45 0.01 10.79
CA VAL A 69 -17.46 -0.69 10.02
C VAL A 69 -18.69 0.21 9.84
N GLU A 70 -19.09 0.91 10.89
CA GLU A 70 -20.20 1.87 10.81
C GLU A 70 -19.83 3.09 9.97
N TYR A 71 -18.63 3.64 10.16
CA TYR A 71 -18.12 4.76 9.35
C TYR A 71 -18.17 4.43 7.87
N ALA A 72 -17.58 3.29 7.47
CA ALA A 72 -17.57 2.82 6.09
C ALA A 72 -18.99 2.62 5.53
N GLY A 73 -19.92 2.11 6.34
CA GLY A 73 -21.32 1.94 5.96
C GLY A 73 -22.09 3.25 5.71
N LYS A 74 -21.55 4.40 6.13
CA LYS A 74 -22.12 5.73 5.85
C LYS A 74 -21.48 6.43 4.65
N LEU A 75 -20.37 5.91 4.13
CA LEU A 75 -19.70 6.51 2.98
C LEU A 75 -20.53 6.31 1.71
N SER A 76 -20.48 7.31 0.84
CA SER A 76 -21.14 7.31 -0.46
C SER A 76 -20.23 7.99 -1.48
N SER A 77 -20.59 7.89 -2.76
CA SER A 77 -19.87 8.61 -3.83
C SER A 77 -19.81 10.13 -3.64
N LYS A 78 -20.66 10.70 -2.78
CA LYS A 78 -20.67 12.13 -2.42
C LYS A 78 -19.67 12.49 -1.31
N CYS A 79 -19.15 11.52 -0.58
CA CYS A 79 -18.20 11.69 0.51
C CYS A 79 -16.78 11.89 -0.05
N THR A 80 -16.56 12.94 -0.84
CA THR A 80 -15.30 13.16 -1.58
C THR A 80 -14.18 13.76 -0.74
N GLY A 81 -14.40 14.04 0.55
CA GLY A 81 -13.49 14.82 1.38
C GLY A 81 -13.59 16.33 1.16
N GLN A 82 -14.43 16.77 0.22
CA GLN A 82 -14.55 18.19 -0.18
C GLN A 82 -15.96 18.76 0.00
N ASN A 83 -16.97 17.91 0.20
CA ASN A 83 -18.34 18.35 0.43
C ASN A 83 -18.55 18.70 1.90
N GLU A 84 -18.40 19.98 2.25
CA GLU A 84 -18.43 20.47 3.63
C GLU A 84 -19.65 20.00 4.44
N THR A 85 -20.86 20.02 3.84
CA THR A 85 -22.08 19.56 4.53
C THR A 85 -22.03 18.06 4.86
N VAL A 86 -21.51 17.25 3.95
CA VAL A 86 -21.36 15.80 4.15
C VAL A 86 -20.25 15.50 5.16
N GLU A 87 -19.09 16.15 5.01
CA GLU A 87 -17.96 15.97 5.92
C GLU A 87 -18.27 16.45 7.34
N THR A 88 -19.01 17.54 7.51
CA THR A 88 -19.44 18.02 8.84
C THR A 88 -20.33 17.01 9.53
N LYS A 89 -21.27 16.38 8.81
CA LYS A 89 -22.12 15.32 9.37
C LYS A 89 -21.32 14.07 9.73
N LEU A 90 -20.33 13.72 8.92
CA LEU A 90 -19.42 12.60 9.24
C LEU A 90 -18.61 12.91 10.50
N LEU A 91 -18.02 14.11 10.60
CA LEU A 91 -17.25 14.53 11.79
C LEU A 91 -18.09 14.56 13.07
N GLN A 92 -19.37 14.92 12.99
CA GLN A 92 -20.28 14.88 14.14
C GLN A 92 -20.53 13.46 14.65
N ASN A 93 -20.66 12.49 13.73
CA ASN A 93 -20.94 11.10 14.07
C ASN A 93 -19.67 10.29 14.40
N TYR A 94 -18.54 10.70 13.82
CA TYR A 94 -17.25 10.00 13.90
C TYR A 94 -16.14 10.99 14.25
N PRO A 95 -16.19 11.58 15.45
CA PRO A 95 -15.25 12.64 15.83
C PRO A 95 -13.82 12.07 15.97
N PRO A 96 -12.82 12.72 15.37
CA PRO A 96 -11.43 12.33 15.59
C PRO A 96 -11.01 12.64 17.04
N PRO A 97 -10.01 11.93 17.57
CA PRO A 97 -9.26 12.37 18.74
C PRO A 97 -8.63 13.75 18.53
N SER A 98 -8.16 14.36 19.62
CA SER A 98 -7.37 15.58 19.55
C SER A 98 -6.20 15.41 18.57
N PRO A 99 -6.00 16.36 17.63
CA PRO A 99 -4.93 16.28 16.65
C PRO A 99 -3.58 16.03 17.30
N SER A 100 -2.89 14.99 16.86
CA SER A 100 -1.60 14.59 17.40
C SER A 100 -0.59 14.32 16.29
N TYR A 101 0.66 14.62 16.59
CA TYR A 101 1.79 14.41 15.70
C TYR A 101 2.44 13.07 16.02
N HIS A 102 2.59 12.23 14.99
CA HIS A 102 3.19 10.90 15.14
C HIS A 102 4.48 10.79 14.31
N ALA A 103 5.54 10.33 14.98
CA ALA A 103 6.86 10.07 14.39
C ALA A 103 7.37 8.64 14.67
N THR A 104 6.63 7.86 15.46
CA THR A 104 6.97 6.48 15.83
C THR A 104 6.00 5.49 15.20
N PRO A 105 6.43 4.24 14.94
CA PRO A 105 5.52 3.23 14.41
C PRO A 105 4.30 3.03 15.30
N GLY A 106 3.12 2.88 14.70
CA GLY A 106 1.88 2.71 15.45
C GLY A 106 0.73 2.23 14.57
N ILE A 107 -0.25 1.59 15.21
CA ILE A 107 -1.53 1.25 14.58
C ILE A 107 -2.64 2.12 15.17
N PHE A 108 -3.56 2.53 14.31
CA PHE A 108 -4.77 3.26 14.65
C PHE A 108 -5.91 2.28 14.58
N VAL A 109 -6.67 2.16 15.67
CA VAL A 109 -7.71 1.12 15.80
C VAL A 109 -9.04 1.75 16.18
N ASP A 110 -10.12 1.14 15.73
CA ASP A 110 -11.46 1.53 16.11
C ASP A 110 -11.78 1.09 17.55
N ASN A 111 -12.98 1.45 18.03
CA ASN A 111 -13.43 1.09 19.38
C ASN A 111 -13.56 -0.43 19.65
N SER A 112 -13.52 -1.24 18.59
CA SER A 112 -13.58 -2.71 18.62
C SER A 112 -12.21 -3.35 18.35
N GLY A 113 -11.15 -2.54 18.22
CA GLY A 113 -9.79 -3.00 17.95
C GLY A 113 -9.51 -3.34 16.48
N VAL A 114 -10.42 -3.01 15.55
CA VAL A 114 -10.21 -3.16 14.11
C VAL A 114 -9.19 -2.13 13.65
N ILE A 115 -8.17 -2.56 12.90
CA ILE A 115 -7.13 -1.64 12.42
C ILE A 115 -7.69 -0.77 11.31
N ILE A 116 -7.61 0.54 11.53
CA ILE A 116 -8.01 1.60 10.62
C ILE A 116 -6.83 2.04 9.76
N SER A 117 -5.64 2.17 10.35
CA SER A 117 -4.44 2.66 9.66
C SER A 117 -3.18 2.21 10.40
N TRP A 118 -2.06 2.19 9.69
CA TRP A 118 -0.72 1.96 10.21
C TRP A 118 0.19 3.09 9.77
N TYR A 119 1.02 3.51 10.71
CA TYR A 119 2.15 4.37 10.40
C TYR A 119 3.43 3.58 10.66
N LEU A 120 4.22 3.36 9.62
CA LEU A 120 5.39 2.50 9.64
C LEU A 120 6.61 3.28 9.14
N PRO A 121 7.10 4.25 9.94
CA PRO A 121 8.29 5.01 9.57
C PRO A 121 9.50 4.09 9.51
N ASN A 122 10.34 4.32 8.50
CA ASN A 122 11.57 3.58 8.21
C ASN A 122 11.38 2.09 7.98
N ILE A 123 10.18 1.62 7.60
CA ILE A 123 9.95 0.18 7.36
C ILE A 123 10.80 -0.36 6.22
N LEU A 124 11.10 0.48 5.23
CA LEU A 124 12.04 0.14 4.16
C LEU A 124 13.45 0.60 4.53
N PHE A 125 14.46 -0.12 4.03
CA PHE A 125 15.84 0.35 4.15
C PHE A 125 16.11 1.59 3.29
N LYS A 126 17.14 2.38 3.65
CA LYS A 126 17.58 3.57 2.87
C LYS A 126 17.90 3.20 1.43
N SER A 127 18.69 2.15 1.29
CA SER A 127 19.03 1.55 0.01
C SER A 127 17.82 1.05 -0.77
N ARG A 128 16.79 0.53 -0.10
CA ARG A 128 15.57 0.02 -0.75
C ARG A 128 14.71 1.17 -1.27
N ALA A 129 14.47 2.19 -0.44
CA ALA A 129 13.71 3.36 -0.86
C ALA A 129 14.41 4.13 -1.99
N ALA A 130 15.75 4.23 -1.96
CA ALA A 130 16.54 4.80 -3.04
C ALA A 130 16.37 4.00 -4.35
N LYS A 131 16.46 2.67 -4.32
CA LYS A 131 16.18 1.83 -5.49
C LYS A 131 14.77 2.04 -6.05
N ILE A 132 13.76 2.15 -5.19
CA ILE A 132 12.39 2.44 -5.62
C ILE A 132 12.35 3.81 -6.31
N TRP A 133 12.94 4.83 -5.70
CA TRP A 133 13.03 6.17 -6.29
C TRP A 133 13.71 6.18 -7.66
N ASP A 134 14.90 5.58 -7.76
CA ASP A 134 15.68 5.52 -9.00
C ASP A 134 14.89 4.78 -10.11
N SER A 135 14.18 3.70 -9.75
CA SER A 135 13.36 2.95 -10.71
C SER A 135 12.22 3.76 -11.32
N LEU A 136 11.75 4.83 -10.66
CA LEU A 136 10.63 5.65 -11.18
C LEU A 136 10.98 6.35 -12.50
N THR A 137 12.27 6.51 -12.82
CA THR A 137 12.73 7.02 -14.11
C THR A 137 12.23 6.17 -15.29
N GLU A 138 12.10 4.85 -15.11
CA GLU A 138 11.52 3.95 -16.12
C GLU A 138 10.05 4.30 -16.42
N LEU A 139 9.32 4.85 -15.44
CA LEU A 139 7.91 5.20 -15.59
C LEU A 139 7.68 6.61 -16.13
N GLU A 140 8.71 7.46 -16.18
CA GLU A 140 8.59 8.86 -16.61
C GLU A 140 7.88 9.02 -17.98
N PRO A 141 8.19 8.20 -19.02
CA PRO A 141 7.52 8.30 -20.31
C PRO A 141 6.02 7.99 -20.27
N LEU A 142 5.56 7.30 -19.21
CA LEU A 142 4.17 6.88 -19.04
C LEU A 142 3.35 7.86 -18.17
N VAL A 143 4.01 8.82 -17.50
CA VAL A 143 3.34 9.78 -16.61
C VAL A 143 2.49 10.74 -17.44
N LYS A 144 1.21 10.82 -17.12
CA LYS A 144 0.30 11.80 -17.70
C LYS A 144 0.22 13.01 -16.77
N VAL A 145 0.58 14.19 -17.28
CA VAL A 145 0.51 15.45 -16.53
C VAL A 145 -0.61 16.32 -17.09
N ASN A 146 -1.65 16.53 -16.30
CA ASN A 146 -2.71 17.49 -16.55
C ASN A 146 -2.57 18.69 -15.60
N ARG A 147 -1.86 19.73 -16.06
CA ARG A 147 -1.60 20.95 -15.29
C ARG A 147 -2.85 21.77 -14.98
N ALA A 148 -3.94 21.57 -15.73
CA ALA A 148 -5.21 22.26 -15.50
C ALA A 148 -6.09 21.53 -14.47
N SER A 149 -5.75 20.30 -14.10
CA SER A 149 -6.52 19.52 -13.13
C SER A 149 -6.21 19.94 -11.71
N SER A 150 -7.25 20.17 -10.91
CA SER A 150 -7.16 20.25 -9.45
C SER A 150 -7.18 18.89 -8.77
N SER A 151 -7.20 17.80 -9.54
CA SER A 151 -7.19 16.43 -9.01
C SER A 151 -5.84 16.09 -8.39
N TRP A 152 -5.87 15.29 -7.34
CA TRP A 152 -4.67 14.63 -6.84
C TRP A 152 -4.08 13.61 -7.85
N ARG A 153 -4.76 13.32 -8.96
CA ARG A 153 -4.24 12.53 -10.09
C ARG A 153 -3.74 13.41 -11.24
N ALA A 154 -3.37 14.67 -10.98
CA ALA A 154 -2.89 15.60 -12.00
C ALA A 154 -1.55 15.17 -12.64
N GLY A 155 -0.69 14.45 -11.92
CA GLY A 155 0.52 13.84 -12.46
C GLY A 155 0.63 12.41 -11.99
N ASN A 156 0.21 11.44 -12.80
CA ASN A 156 0.30 10.03 -12.42
C ASN A 156 0.45 9.05 -13.59
N VAL A 157 0.90 7.86 -13.25
CA VAL A 157 0.71 6.64 -14.04
C VAL A 157 0.15 5.56 -13.11
N SER A 158 -0.80 4.77 -13.61
CA SER A 158 -1.41 3.67 -12.85
C SER A 158 -1.23 2.36 -13.62
N LEU A 159 -0.65 1.38 -12.93
CA LEU A 159 -0.36 0.04 -13.42
C LEU A 159 -1.28 -0.93 -12.68
N ALA A 160 -2.01 -1.77 -13.42
CA ALA A 160 -2.94 -2.71 -12.83
C ALA A 160 -2.94 -4.01 -13.66
N PRO A 161 -2.59 -5.16 -13.07
CA PRO A 161 -2.71 -6.45 -13.74
C PRO A 161 -4.16 -6.73 -14.15
N ALA A 162 -5.11 -6.38 -13.29
CA ALA A 162 -6.53 -6.47 -13.60
C ALA A 162 -7.31 -5.44 -12.78
N TRP A 163 -8.08 -4.60 -13.48
CA TRP A 163 -8.97 -3.63 -12.85
C TRP A 163 -10.22 -3.41 -13.69
N TYR A 164 -11.27 -2.90 -13.06
CA TYR A 164 -12.38 -2.30 -13.78
C TYR A 164 -11.98 -0.89 -14.18
N GLN A 165 -12.19 -0.53 -15.45
CA GLN A 165 -11.93 0.85 -15.88
C GLN A 165 -12.86 1.79 -15.12
N GLN A 166 -12.30 2.91 -14.62
CA GLN A 166 -13.09 3.95 -13.95
C GLN A 166 -14.27 4.36 -14.85
N ALA A 167 -15.45 4.51 -14.24
CA ALA A 167 -16.73 4.80 -14.91
C ALA A 167 -17.29 3.67 -15.81
N HIS A 168 -16.64 2.49 -15.88
CA HIS A 168 -17.11 1.31 -16.62
C HIS A 168 -17.26 0.06 -15.74
N GLU A 169 -17.33 0.25 -14.42
CA GLU A 169 -17.36 -0.80 -13.40
C GLU A 169 -18.55 -1.76 -13.51
N LYS A 170 -19.68 -1.32 -14.08
CA LYS A 170 -20.94 -2.09 -14.12
C LYS A 170 -21.14 -2.91 -15.40
N SER A 171 -20.30 -2.75 -16.42
CA SER A 171 -20.55 -3.33 -17.75
C SER A 171 -19.33 -3.98 -18.42
N SER A 172 -18.16 -3.93 -17.79
CA SER A 172 -16.93 -4.47 -18.36
C SER A 172 -16.36 -5.60 -17.50
N ARG A 173 -15.82 -6.63 -18.15
CA ARG A 173 -14.87 -7.55 -17.49
C ARG A 173 -13.61 -6.77 -17.06
N PRO A 174 -12.91 -7.19 -16.00
CA PRO A 174 -11.64 -6.59 -15.64
C PRO A 174 -10.65 -6.64 -16.82
N GLU A 175 -9.81 -5.63 -16.93
CA GLU A 175 -8.87 -5.46 -18.05
C GLU A 175 -7.45 -5.21 -17.53
N VAL A 176 -6.44 -5.70 -18.24
CA VAL A 176 -5.04 -5.31 -17.99
C VAL A 176 -4.87 -3.84 -18.38
N SER A 177 -4.32 -3.00 -17.49
CA SER A 177 -4.18 -1.57 -17.79
C SER A 177 -3.32 -1.33 -19.04
N GLN A 178 -3.57 -0.23 -19.76
CA GLN A 178 -2.80 0.06 -20.98
C GLN A 178 -1.32 0.31 -20.64
N SER A 179 -1.05 1.02 -19.55
CA SER A 179 0.30 1.41 -19.14
C SER A 179 1.15 0.22 -18.68
N ILE A 180 0.56 -0.82 -18.06
CA ILE A 180 1.34 -1.98 -17.58
C ILE A 180 1.84 -2.89 -18.71
N ARG A 181 1.23 -2.81 -19.91
CA ARG A 181 1.65 -3.57 -21.10
C ARG A 181 2.77 -2.88 -21.90
N ARG A 182 3.38 -1.84 -21.34
CA ARG A 182 4.44 -1.05 -21.99
C ARG A 182 5.81 -1.57 -21.53
N PRO A 183 6.83 -1.62 -22.40
CA PRO A 183 8.18 -2.06 -22.02
C PRO A 183 8.78 -1.26 -20.84
N GLU A 184 8.44 0.02 -20.74
CA GLU A 184 8.75 0.90 -19.61
C GLU A 184 8.23 0.35 -18.27
N ALA A 185 6.97 -0.13 -18.25
CA ALA A 185 6.38 -0.71 -17.05
C ALA A 185 6.98 -2.08 -16.72
N GLU A 186 7.32 -2.88 -17.73
CA GLU A 186 8.00 -4.17 -17.54
C GLU A 186 9.36 -3.99 -16.86
N ARG A 187 10.23 -3.12 -17.39
CA ARG A 187 11.53 -2.78 -16.79
C ARG A 187 11.37 -2.25 -15.36
N TRP A 188 10.39 -1.39 -15.13
CA TRP A 188 10.09 -0.92 -13.78
C TRP A 188 9.71 -2.07 -12.83
N MET A 189 8.84 -2.99 -13.26
CA MET A 189 8.45 -4.15 -12.45
C MET A 189 9.65 -5.07 -12.15
N GLU A 190 10.56 -5.26 -13.10
CA GLU A 190 11.81 -6.00 -12.87
C GLU A 190 12.67 -5.32 -11.80
N CYS A 191 12.83 -3.99 -11.84
CA CYS A 191 13.53 -3.23 -10.80
C CYS A 191 12.83 -3.33 -9.43
N MET A 192 11.51 -3.43 -9.41
CA MET A 192 10.69 -3.47 -8.20
C MET A 192 10.50 -4.87 -7.60
N ALA A 193 10.89 -5.94 -8.29
CA ALA A 193 10.56 -7.31 -7.91
C ALA A 193 10.93 -7.66 -6.46
N GLU A 194 12.12 -7.27 -6.00
CA GLU A 194 12.54 -7.44 -4.60
C GLU A 194 11.71 -6.59 -3.61
N SER A 195 11.36 -5.38 -4.00
CA SER A 195 10.52 -4.48 -3.20
C SER A 195 9.11 -5.04 -3.05
N PHE A 196 8.57 -5.67 -4.11
CA PHE A 196 7.27 -6.35 -4.08
C PHE A 196 7.25 -7.53 -3.12
N LEU A 197 8.32 -8.31 -3.01
CA LEU A 197 8.41 -9.38 -2.03
C LEU A 197 8.26 -8.86 -0.59
N ILE A 198 8.93 -7.76 -0.26
CA ILE A 198 8.88 -7.16 1.09
C ILE A 198 7.49 -6.55 1.34
N ILE A 199 6.98 -5.76 0.39
CA ILE A 199 5.65 -5.12 0.47
C ILE A 199 4.54 -6.18 0.58
N GLY A 200 4.62 -7.25 -0.22
CA GLY A 200 3.70 -8.36 -0.17
C GLY A 200 3.82 -9.16 1.13
N GLY A 201 5.04 -9.32 1.65
CA GLY A 201 5.29 -9.92 2.96
C GLY A 201 4.64 -9.16 4.11
N ILE A 202 4.62 -7.83 4.05
CA ILE A 202 3.94 -6.97 5.04
C ILE A 202 2.41 -7.17 5.00
N MET A 203 1.83 -7.37 3.81
CA MET A 203 0.37 -7.39 3.59
C MET A 203 -0.28 -8.77 3.43
N PHE A 204 0.53 -9.81 3.62
CA PHE A 204 0.31 -11.16 3.10
C PHE A 204 -1.10 -11.74 3.19
N LYS A 205 -1.77 -11.59 4.34
CA LYS A 205 -2.94 -12.41 4.65
C LYS A 205 -4.14 -12.13 3.74
N MET A 206 -4.23 -10.96 3.11
CA MET A 206 -5.43 -10.57 2.36
C MET A 206 -5.31 -10.65 0.83
N GLY A 207 -4.11 -10.55 0.24
CA GLY A 207 -4.04 -10.40 -1.23
C GLY A 207 -3.37 -11.51 -2.03
N CYS A 208 -2.61 -12.45 -1.44
CA CYS A 208 -2.04 -13.56 -2.21
C CYS A 208 -3.12 -14.52 -2.77
N GLN A 209 -4.21 -14.71 -2.03
CA GLN A 209 -5.39 -15.44 -2.53
C GLN A 209 -6.04 -14.73 -3.72
N GLY A 210 -6.07 -13.39 -3.70
CA GLY A 210 -6.58 -12.59 -4.81
C GLY A 210 -5.75 -12.76 -6.07
N LEU A 211 -4.41 -12.72 -5.94
CA LEU A 211 -3.50 -12.94 -7.06
C LEU A 211 -3.60 -14.35 -7.64
N ARG A 212 -3.69 -15.38 -6.79
CA ARG A 212 -3.88 -16.78 -7.25
C ARG A 212 -5.18 -16.92 -8.03
N ARG A 213 -6.29 -16.45 -7.47
CA ARG A 213 -7.59 -16.47 -8.16
C ARG A 213 -7.54 -15.72 -9.49
N LEU A 214 -6.82 -14.60 -9.54
CA LEU A 214 -6.62 -13.83 -10.76
C LEU A 214 -5.82 -14.60 -11.81
N SER A 215 -4.77 -15.32 -11.40
CA SER A 215 -3.98 -16.21 -12.27
C SER A 215 -4.81 -17.40 -12.76
N ASP A 216 -5.55 -18.05 -11.87
CA ASP A 216 -6.40 -19.22 -12.18
C ASP A 216 -7.58 -18.85 -13.09
N SER A 217 -8.01 -17.58 -13.08
CA SER A 217 -9.17 -17.08 -13.84
C SER A 217 -8.79 -16.10 -14.93
N ALA A 218 -7.59 -16.22 -15.52
CA ALA A 218 -7.09 -15.27 -16.51
C ALA A 218 -7.98 -15.13 -17.76
N ASP A 219 -8.71 -16.18 -18.15
CA ASP A 219 -9.68 -16.16 -19.26
C ASP A 219 -10.82 -15.14 -19.03
N GLY A 220 -11.13 -14.85 -17.76
CA GLY A 220 -12.11 -13.84 -17.36
C GLY A 220 -11.62 -12.40 -17.50
N VAL A 221 -10.33 -12.19 -17.77
CA VAL A 221 -9.69 -10.88 -17.84
C VAL A 221 -9.41 -10.50 -19.30
N LYS A 222 -9.74 -9.27 -19.68
CA LYS A 222 -9.37 -8.75 -21.00
C LYS A 222 -7.85 -8.61 -21.08
N TYR A 223 -7.26 -9.27 -22.08
CA TYR A 223 -5.82 -9.52 -22.24
C TYR A 223 -5.25 -10.53 -21.21
N GLY A 224 -5.96 -11.63 -20.96
CA GLY A 224 -5.54 -12.70 -20.05
C GLY A 224 -4.14 -13.28 -20.33
N ASP A 225 -3.71 -13.36 -21.59
CA ASP A 225 -2.35 -13.82 -21.92
C ASP A 225 -1.29 -12.86 -21.34
N ALA A 226 -1.47 -11.55 -21.54
CA ALA A 226 -0.58 -10.53 -20.99
C ALA A 226 -0.62 -10.51 -19.45
N LEU A 227 -1.77 -10.83 -18.85
CA LEU A 227 -1.89 -10.94 -17.40
C LEU A 227 -0.96 -12.02 -16.84
N GLN A 228 -0.86 -13.20 -17.49
CA GLN A 228 0.02 -14.27 -17.01
C GLN A 228 1.50 -13.84 -17.02
N ASP A 229 1.93 -13.12 -18.05
CA ASP A 229 3.29 -12.58 -18.11
C ASP A 229 3.52 -11.50 -17.05
N ILE A 230 2.54 -10.62 -16.82
CA ILE A 230 2.61 -9.60 -15.78
C ILE A 230 2.69 -10.22 -14.38
N LEU A 231 1.88 -11.24 -14.09
CA LEU A 231 1.85 -11.90 -12.77
C LEU A 231 3.16 -12.63 -12.42
N ARG A 232 4.04 -12.86 -13.39
CA ARG A 232 5.41 -13.36 -13.14
C ARG A 232 6.32 -12.30 -12.50
N LEU A 233 6.00 -11.03 -12.65
CA LEU A 233 6.74 -9.89 -12.09
C LEU A 233 5.95 -9.19 -10.97
N TRP A 234 4.62 -9.20 -11.03
CA TRP A 234 3.73 -8.53 -10.08
C TRP A 234 3.56 -9.32 -8.77
N ALA A 235 4.63 -9.35 -7.97
CA ALA A 235 4.75 -10.15 -6.76
C ALA A 235 4.08 -9.49 -5.51
N THR A 236 3.00 -8.74 -5.70
CA THR A 236 2.41 -7.86 -4.67
C THR A 236 0.88 -7.94 -4.63
N PRO A 237 0.26 -7.97 -3.43
CA PRO A 237 -1.19 -8.18 -3.26
C PRO A 237 -2.09 -7.04 -3.77
N PHE A 238 -1.50 -5.93 -4.21
CA PHE A 238 -2.23 -4.75 -4.67
C PHE A 238 -2.73 -4.95 -6.11
N ASN A 239 -3.99 -4.65 -6.34
CA ASN A 239 -4.62 -4.70 -7.67
C ASN A 239 -4.21 -3.51 -8.55
N VAL A 240 -3.77 -2.40 -7.96
CA VAL A 240 -3.29 -1.20 -8.65
C VAL A 240 -2.08 -0.64 -7.91
N MET A 241 -1.06 -0.23 -8.66
CA MET A 241 -0.01 0.65 -8.16
C MET A 241 0.02 1.93 -8.97
N SER A 242 0.11 3.06 -8.29
CA SER A 242 0.20 4.37 -8.94
C SER A 242 1.45 5.09 -8.49
N ALA A 243 2.26 5.54 -9.45
CA ALA A 243 3.28 6.56 -9.20
C ALA A 243 2.62 7.93 -9.37
N ILE A 244 2.67 8.75 -8.32
CA ILE A 244 2.01 10.06 -8.26
C ILE A 244 3.08 11.11 -8.06
N CYS A 245 3.19 12.04 -9.00
CA CYS A 245 4.15 13.12 -8.99
C CYS A 245 3.43 14.45 -8.74
N ASN A 246 3.05 14.70 -7.48
CA ASN A 246 2.48 15.98 -7.06
C ASN A 246 3.32 16.60 -5.95
N ARG A 247 3.44 17.93 -5.98
CA ARG A 247 4.04 18.70 -4.88
C ARG A 247 3.10 18.81 -3.66
N LYS A 248 1.79 18.81 -3.90
CA LYS A 248 0.74 18.84 -2.88
C LYS A 248 -0.44 18.02 -3.36
N THR A 249 -0.96 17.17 -2.49
CA THR A 249 -2.21 16.46 -2.71
C THR A 249 -3.32 17.23 -1.99
N PRO A 250 -4.36 17.72 -2.72
CA PRO A 250 -5.53 18.34 -2.09
C PRO A 250 -6.23 17.37 -1.14
N LEU A 251 -6.98 17.92 -0.18
CA LEU A 251 -7.89 17.13 0.64
C LEU A 251 -8.87 16.42 -0.29
N HIS A 252 -8.95 15.11 -0.16
CA HIS A 252 -9.81 14.24 -0.94
C HIS A 252 -10.03 12.96 -0.15
N ARG A 253 -11.04 12.19 -0.55
CA ARG A 253 -11.25 10.79 -0.18
C ARG A 253 -11.25 9.92 -1.42
N ASP A 254 -10.52 8.81 -1.39
CA ASP A 254 -10.58 7.82 -2.47
C ASP A 254 -11.82 6.92 -2.27
N ASN A 255 -12.86 7.17 -3.07
CA ASN A 255 -14.12 6.43 -3.03
C ASN A 255 -14.07 5.08 -3.77
N GLY A 256 -12.94 4.72 -4.37
CA GLY A 256 -12.77 3.46 -5.12
C GLY A 256 -12.44 2.23 -4.27
N SER A 257 -12.18 2.42 -2.98
CA SER A 257 -11.90 1.35 -2.02
C SER A 257 -13.16 0.90 -1.28
N ALA A 258 -13.15 -0.31 -0.73
CA ALA A 258 -14.24 -0.86 0.08
C ALA A 258 -13.66 -1.48 1.34
N TYR A 259 -14.33 -1.35 2.49
CA TYR A 259 -13.92 -2.11 3.68
C TYR A 259 -13.94 -3.62 3.37
N PRO A 260 -12.92 -4.42 3.77
CA PRO A 260 -11.75 -4.09 4.60
C PRO A 260 -10.44 -3.87 3.79
N TRP A 261 -10.51 -3.27 2.60
CA TRP A 261 -9.34 -3.08 1.73
C TRP A 261 -8.41 -1.99 2.27
N PHE A 262 -7.12 -2.14 1.98
CA PHE A 262 -6.08 -1.21 2.42
C PHE A 262 -5.38 -0.61 1.22
N ASP A 263 -5.06 0.68 1.34
CA ASP A 263 -4.14 1.38 0.47
C ASP A 263 -2.77 1.50 1.14
N LEU A 264 -1.74 1.41 0.31
CA LEU A 264 -0.36 1.65 0.69
C LEU A 264 0.16 2.92 0.03
N LEU A 265 0.67 3.83 0.85
CA LEU A 265 1.43 4.98 0.39
C LEU A 265 2.90 4.85 0.82
N VAL A 266 3.78 4.73 -0.18
CA VAL A 266 5.24 4.74 0.03
C VAL A 266 5.81 6.04 -0.52
N PRO A 267 6.05 7.06 0.32
CA PRO A 267 6.79 8.23 -0.09
C PRO A 267 8.26 7.90 -0.39
N VAL A 268 8.71 8.26 -1.59
CA VAL A 268 10.09 8.08 -2.06
C VAL A 268 10.60 9.35 -2.74
N GLY A 269 11.90 9.61 -2.66
CA GLY A 269 12.54 10.84 -3.13
C GLY A 269 12.92 11.79 -1.99
N GLU A 270 13.38 12.98 -2.37
CA GLU A 270 13.87 13.99 -1.44
C GLU A 270 12.82 15.07 -1.17
N TYR A 271 12.32 15.11 0.05
CA TYR A 271 11.46 16.18 0.53
C TYR A 271 11.92 16.67 1.90
N ARG A 272 11.76 17.97 2.10
CA ARG A 272 11.98 18.61 3.41
C ARG A 272 10.62 18.83 4.04
N GLN A 273 10.44 18.34 5.27
CA GLN A 273 9.24 18.57 6.10
C GLN A 273 7.92 18.09 5.46
N GLY A 274 7.94 17.06 4.61
CA GLY A 274 6.71 16.49 4.08
C GLY A 274 5.84 15.91 5.21
N THR A 275 4.53 16.16 5.13
CA THR A 275 3.53 15.67 6.06
C THR A 275 2.40 14.99 5.32
N ILE A 276 1.77 14.03 5.99
CA ILE A 276 0.47 13.49 5.57
C ILE A 276 -0.47 13.58 6.77
N ALA A 277 -1.65 14.14 6.54
CA ALA A 277 -2.66 14.32 7.56
C ALA A 277 -3.85 13.41 7.24
N PHE A 278 -4.35 12.77 8.29
CA PHE A 278 -5.56 11.97 8.26
C PHE A 278 -6.55 12.58 9.27
N PRO A 279 -7.34 13.58 8.85
CA PRO A 279 -8.18 14.34 9.77
C PRO A 279 -9.21 13.48 10.52
N GLY A 280 -9.76 12.44 9.88
CA GLY A 280 -10.77 11.59 10.50
C GLY A 280 -10.27 10.71 11.66
N VAL A 281 -8.96 10.47 11.77
CA VAL A 281 -8.31 9.84 12.94
C VAL A 281 -7.55 10.84 13.81
N GLY A 282 -7.57 12.13 13.48
CA GLY A 282 -6.89 13.16 14.27
C GLY A 282 -5.36 13.05 14.22
N VAL A 283 -4.79 12.64 13.07
CA VAL A 283 -3.37 12.31 12.99
C VAL A 283 -2.65 13.10 11.92
N VAL A 284 -1.44 13.56 12.26
CA VAL A 284 -0.49 14.12 11.29
C VAL A 284 0.84 13.38 11.43
N PHE A 285 1.29 12.77 10.34
CA PHE A 285 2.59 12.10 10.28
C PHE A 285 3.66 13.09 9.79
N HIS A 286 4.72 13.25 10.58
CA HIS A 286 5.84 14.17 10.30
C HIS A 286 7.11 13.43 9.89
N GLY A 287 8.04 14.13 9.21
CA GLY A 287 9.33 13.55 8.82
C GLY A 287 9.23 12.48 7.73
N ALA A 288 8.10 12.43 7.01
CA ALA A 288 7.71 11.27 6.23
C ALA A 288 8.37 11.16 4.85
N PHE A 289 9.08 12.18 4.37
CA PHE A 289 9.41 12.29 2.96
C PHE A 289 10.90 12.60 2.67
N GLY A 290 11.85 12.08 3.46
CA GLY A 290 13.29 12.24 3.15
C GLY A 290 14.11 10.96 3.19
N ALA A 291 13.50 9.84 3.59
CA ALA A 291 14.03 8.48 3.55
C ALA A 291 12.97 7.55 4.16
N ASN A 292 12.50 6.54 3.42
CA ASN A 292 12.12 5.20 3.95
C ASN A 292 10.80 4.93 4.64
N ASN A 293 9.86 5.87 4.66
CA ASN A 293 8.63 5.65 5.42
C ASN A 293 7.57 5.00 4.52
N ALA A 294 6.70 4.17 5.12
CA ALA A 294 5.44 3.78 4.49
C ALA A 294 4.29 4.11 5.44
N ALA A 295 3.24 4.72 4.90
CA ALA A 295 1.97 4.91 5.60
C ALA A 295 0.95 3.98 4.93
N TRP A 296 0.21 3.23 5.74
CA TRP A 296 -0.77 2.26 5.25
C TRP A 296 -2.10 2.66 5.84
N SER A 297 -3.11 2.93 5.02
CA SER A 297 -4.45 3.22 5.53
C SER A 297 -5.40 2.11 5.10
N GLY A 298 -6.11 1.52 6.05
CA GLY A 298 -7.20 0.56 5.82
C GLY A 298 -8.56 1.19 5.68
N VAL A 299 -8.61 2.52 5.74
CA VAL A 299 -9.85 3.28 5.75
C VAL A 299 -9.65 4.53 4.94
N GLN A 300 -10.65 4.78 4.11
CA GLN A 300 -10.80 5.95 3.27
C GLN A 300 -10.79 7.20 4.16
N TRP A 301 -9.85 8.10 3.94
CA TRP A 301 -9.83 9.41 4.59
C TRP A 301 -10.14 10.47 3.57
#